data_AF-A0ABD5BCB9-F1
#
_entry.id   AF-A0ABD5BCB9-F1
#
_cell.length_a   1.000
_cell.length_b   1.000
_cell.length_c   1.000
_cell.angle_alpha   90.00
_cell.angle_beta   90.00
_cell.angle_gamma   90.00
#
_symmetry.space_group_name_H-M   'P 1'
#
loop_
_entity.id
_entity.type
_entity.pdbx_description
1 polymer ?
#
loop_
_entity_poly.entity_id
_entity_poly.type
_entity_poly.pdbx_seq_one_letter_code
_entity_poly.pdbx_strand_id
1 'polypeptide(L)'
;PSGNVRIAMPQSLARHIVIPALDDFYRRYPDITLALGANDTHVDLLREGVDCVLRAWETEDDSLVARRIAQLPQVTCAYPAYLQACGMPRDIDSLEPHRAVGYFSLASNRDYPLEFCRGGKVELRELPARLSVSGADAYIAGARAGMG
;
A
#
# COMPACT_ATOMS: atom_id res chain seq x y z
N PRO A 1 29.87 8.16 4.04
CA PRO A 1 29.33 6.85 3.63
C PRO A 1 29.39 6.74 2.10
N SER A 2 29.72 5.57 1.56
CA SER A 2 29.96 5.38 0.12
C SER A 2 29.61 3.96 -0.33
N GLY A 3 29.33 3.77 -1.62
CA GLY A 3 29.09 2.45 -2.23
C GLY A 3 27.69 2.28 -2.82
N ASN A 4 27.42 1.07 -3.31
CA ASN A 4 26.14 0.71 -3.90
C ASN A 4 25.20 0.19 -2.81
N VAL A 5 23.99 0.73 -2.76
CA VAL A 5 22.93 0.25 -1.87
C VAL A 5 21.71 -0.11 -2.71
N ARG A 6 21.25 -1.35 -2.57
CA ARG A 6 20.08 -1.89 -3.24
C ARG A 6 18.90 -1.88 -2.28
N ILE A 7 17.83 -1.18 -2.63
CA ILE A 7 16.61 -1.08 -1.81
C ILE A 7 15.38 -1.46 -2.61
N ALA A 8 14.34 -1.96 -1.95
CA ALA A 8 13.04 -2.14 -2.58
C ALA A 8 11.88 -1.63 -1.72
N MET A 9 10.79 -1.20 -2.36
CA MET A 9 9.64 -0.60 -1.68
C MET A 9 8.39 -0.57 -2.57
N PRO A 10 7.19 -0.34 -2.01
CA PRO A 10 5.97 -0.07 -2.77
C PRO A 10 6.15 1.03 -3.81
N GLN A 11 5.52 0.87 -4.97
CA GLN A 11 5.70 1.78 -6.09
C GLN A 11 5.23 3.20 -5.74
N SER A 12 4.13 3.33 -5.02
CA SER A 12 3.59 4.61 -4.57
C SER A 12 4.55 5.33 -3.61
N LEU A 13 5.22 4.60 -2.71
CA LEU A 13 6.20 5.16 -1.77
C LEU A 13 7.44 5.68 -2.50
N ALA A 14 7.96 4.89 -3.44
CA ALA A 14 9.09 5.31 -4.28
C ALA A 14 8.78 6.61 -5.03
N ARG A 15 7.64 6.63 -5.73
CA ARG A 15 7.24 7.72 -6.63
C ARG A 15 6.85 9.01 -5.88
N HIS A 16 6.11 8.90 -4.79
CA HIS A 16 5.50 10.07 -4.14
C HIS A 16 6.32 10.62 -2.97
N ILE A 17 7.21 9.83 -2.37
CA ILE A 17 7.90 10.22 -1.14
C ILE A 17 9.42 10.11 -1.28
N VAL A 18 9.94 8.94 -1.66
CA VAL A 18 11.40 8.70 -1.60
C VAL A 18 12.15 9.42 -2.72
N ILE A 19 11.79 9.18 -3.99
CA ILE A 19 12.48 9.78 -5.13
C ILE A 19 12.47 11.32 -5.07
N PRO A 20 11.33 11.99 -4.78
CA PRO A 20 11.32 13.45 -4.63
C PRO A 20 12.25 14.01 -3.55
N ALA A 21 12.58 13.21 -2.53
CA ALA A 21 13.47 13.61 -1.43
C ALA A 21 14.95 13.21 -1.64
N LEU A 22 15.30 12.58 -2.77
CA LEU A 22 16.65 12.08 -2.98
C LEU A 22 17.71 13.18 -3.16
N ASP A 23 17.33 14.38 -3.59
CA ASP A 23 18.27 15.49 -3.71
C ASP A 23 18.92 15.82 -2.35
N ASP A 24 18.10 15.96 -1.30
CA ASP A 24 18.53 16.17 0.08
C ASP A 24 19.43 15.03 0.59
N PHE A 25 19.09 13.79 0.21
CA PHE A 25 19.88 12.62 0.56
C PHE A 25 21.27 12.65 -0.10
N TYR A 26 21.35 12.93 -1.41
CA TYR A 26 22.62 12.98 -2.13
C TYR A 26 23.50 14.18 -1.75
N ARG A 27 22.89 15.31 -1.36
CA ARG A 27 23.65 16.43 -0.75
C ARG A 27 24.36 16.01 0.54
N ARG A 28 23.79 15.09 1.30
CA ARG A 28 24.39 14.56 2.54
C ARG A 28 25.30 13.36 2.31
N TYR A 29 25.04 12.56 1.28
CA TYR A 29 25.74 11.31 0.98
C TYR A 29 26.06 11.20 -0.53
N PRO A 30 27.00 12.02 -1.04
CA PRO A 30 27.27 12.13 -2.48
C PRO A 30 27.88 10.88 -3.10
N ASP A 31 28.56 10.06 -2.30
CA ASP A 31 29.29 8.87 -2.77
C ASP A 31 28.46 7.57 -2.71
N ILE A 32 27.17 7.68 -2.38
CA ILE A 32 26.23 6.54 -2.41
C ILE A 32 25.58 6.47 -3.79
N THR A 33 25.53 5.28 -4.37
CA THR A 33 24.69 4.98 -5.53
C THR A 33 23.52 4.10 -5.08
N LEU A 34 22.28 4.52 -5.38
CA LEU A 34 21.08 3.77 -5.04
C LEU A 34 20.60 2.98 -6.26
N ALA A 35 20.33 1.70 -6.05
CA ALA A 35 19.54 0.88 -6.96
C ALA A 35 18.20 0.58 -6.28
N LEU A 36 17.12 1.19 -6.78
CA LEU A 36 15.80 1.15 -6.18
C LEU A 36 14.86 0.26 -7.01
N GLY A 37 14.37 -0.82 -6.41
CA GLY A 37 13.25 -1.62 -6.91
C GLY A 37 11.91 -1.06 -6.43
N ALA A 38 10.99 -0.77 -7.35
CA ALA A 38 9.66 -0.25 -7.03
C ALA A 38 8.59 -1.24 -7.51
N ASN A 39 8.05 -2.04 -6.59
CA ASN A 39 6.97 -2.97 -6.86
C ASN A 39 6.09 -3.16 -5.61
N ASP A 40 4.82 -3.50 -5.82
CA ASP A 40 3.87 -3.79 -4.74
C ASP A 40 3.86 -5.30 -4.38
N THR A 41 4.88 -6.04 -4.80
CA THR A 41 5.02 -7.48 -4.55
C THR A 41 5.87 -7.76 -3.32
N HIS A 42 5.69 -8.95 -2.74
CA HIS A 42 6.58 -9.42 -1.70
C HIS A 42 7.97 -9.70 -2.29
N VAL A 43 8.96 -8.90 -1.90
CA VAL A 43 10.36 -9.08 -2.28
C VAL A 43 11.04 -9.99 -1.26
N ASP A 44 11.62 -11.10 -1.74
CA ASP A 44 12.50 -11.96 -0.94
C ASP A 44 13.89 -11.28 -0.90
N LEU A 45 14.18 -10.63 0.23
CA LEU A 45 15.39 -9.85 0.46
C LEU A 45 16.68 -10.67 0.20
N LEU A 46 16.69 -11.94 0.60
CA LEU A 46 17.86 -12.80 0.53
C LEU A 46 18.13 -13.29 -0.89
N ARG A 47 17.06 -13.59 -1.65
CA ARG A 47 17.20 -14.08 -3.03
C ARG A 47 17.45 -12.96 -4.03
N GLU A 48 16.99 -11.74 -3.76
CA GLU A 48 17.07 -10.62 -4.71
C GLU A 48 18.29 -9.71 -4.50
N GLY A 49 19.12 -10.00 -3.49
CA GLY A 49 20.34 -9.23 -3.19
C GLY A 49 20.02 -7.78 -2.83
N VAL A 50 19.02 -7.58 -1.96
CA VAL A 50 18.54 -6.27 -1.53
C VAL A 50 19.02 -6.02 -0.10
N ASP A 51 19.60 -4.84 0.15
CA ASP A 51 20.16 -4.46 1.46
C ASP A 51 19.06 -4.05 2.45
N CYS A 52 17.94 -3.48 1.95
CA CYS A 52 16.83 -3.02 2.78
C CYS A 52 15.52 -2.95 1.99
N VAL A 53 14.39 -3.27 2.64
CA VAL A 53 13.05 -3.06 2.09
C VAL A 53 12.22 -2.16 3.00
N LEU A 54 11.49 -1.21 2.41
CA LEU A 54 10.39 -0.53 3.10
C LEU A 54 9.09 -1.28 2.79
N ARG A 55 8.34 -1.66 3.83
CA ARG A 55 7.03 -2.32 3.71
C ARG A 55 5.94 -1.50 4.39
N ALA A 56 4.73 -1.56 3.87
CA ALA A 56 3.54 -0.96 4.49
C ALA A 56 2.83 -1.92 5.46
N TRP A 57 3.16 -3.22 5.42
CA TRP A 57 2.61 -4.25 6.30
C TRP A 57 3.70 -4.81 7.21
N GLU A 58 3.29 -5.28 8.39
CA GLU A 58 4.17 -6.02 9.29
C GLU A 58 4.71 -7.27 8.57
N THR A 59 5.97 -7.59 8.84
CA THR A 59 6.60 -8.80 8.32
C THR A 59 6.42 -9.91 9.35
N GLU A 60 5.99 -11.08 8.90
CA GLU A 60 5.98 -12.31 9.71
C GLU A 60 7.35 -13.04 9.67
N ASP A 61 8.31 -12.48 8.93
CA ASP A 61 9.65 -13.03 8.81
C ASP A 61 10.55 -12.57 9.97
N ASP A 62 10.66 -13.43 10.99
CA ASP A 62 11.50 -13.23 12.17
C ASP A 62 13.01 -13.22 11.87
N SER A 63 13.44 -13.59 10.67
CA SER A 63 14.86 -13.51 10.28
C SER A 63 15.32 -12.09 9.94
N LEU A 64 14.39 -11.14 9.87
CA LEU A 64 14.65 -9.76 9.48
C LEU A 64 14.64 -8.81 10.69
N VAL A 65 15.59 -7.89 10.73
CA VAL A 65 15.53 -6.75 11.66
C VAL A 65 14.55 -5.72 11.12
N ALA A 66 13.36 -5.64 11.73
CA ALA A 66 12.36 -4.65 11.37
C ALA A 66 12.45 -3.38 12.24
N ARG A 67 12.30 -2.22 11.60
CA ARG A 67 12.18 -0.93 12.30
C ARG A 67 10.94 -0.19 11.79
N ARG A 68 10.07 0.21 12.71
CA ARG A 68 8.93 1.08 12.41
C ARG A 68 9.42 2.48 12.03
N ILE A 69 9.06 2.95 10.83
CA ILE A 69 9.45 4.27 10.31
C ILE A 69 8.33 5.29 10.51
N ALA A 70 7.10 4.93 10.16
CA ALA A 70 5.95 5.82 10.21
C ALA A 70 4.64 5.03 10.34
N GLN A 71 3.55 5.74 10.67
CA GLN A 71 2.19 5.26 10.43
C GLN A 71 1.58 6.07 9.28
N LEU A 72 0.87 5.38 8.39
CA LEU A 72 0.14 5.99 7.30
C LEU A 72 -1.36 5.90 7.63
N PRO A 73 -2.04 7.02 7.91
CA PRO A 73 -3.49 7.02 8.09
C PRO A 73 -4.18 6.56 6.80
N GLN A 74 -5.14 5.65 6.93
CA GLN A 74 -6.00 5.22 5.83
C GLN A 74 -7.35 5.92 5.90
N VAL A 75 -7.93 6.16 4.73
CA VAL A 75 -9.28 6.72 4.59
C VAL A 75 -10.08 5.88 3.62
N THR A 76 -11.35 5.64 3.94
CA THR A 76 -12.30 5.03 3.01
C THR A 76 -12.91 6.14 2.18
N CYS A 77 -12.80 6.03 0.86
CA CYS A 77 -13.35 7.00 -0.08
C CYS A 77 -13.88 6.28 -1.32
N ALA A 78 -14.76 6.97 -2.04
CA ALA A 78 -15.38 6.48 -3.26
C ALA A 78 -15.44 7.62 -4.28
N TYR A 79 -15.51 7.28 -5.56
CA TYR A 79 -15.60 8.31 -6.60
C TYR A 79 -16.98 9.00 -6.58
N PRO A 80 -17.08 10.32 -6.81
CA PRO A 80 -18.34 11.05 -6.70
C PRO A 80 -19.48 10.47 -7.55
N ALA A 81 -19.19 10.02 -8.78
CA ALA A 81 -20.20 9.43 -9.65
C ALA A 81 -20.75 8.10 -9.11
N TYR A 82 -19.93 7.33 -8.38
CA TYR A 82 -20.39 6.11 -7.71
C TYR A 82 -21.35 6.45 -6.56
N LEU A 83 -20.99 7.41 -5.71
CA LEU A 83 -21.85 7.85 -4.60
C LEU A 83 -23.16 8.48 -5.07
N GLN A 84 -23.16 9.17 -6.21
CA GLN A 84 -24.39 9.70 -6.83
C GLN A 84 -25.34 8.58 -7.27
N ALA A 85 -24.80 7.46 -7.76
CA ALA A 85 -25.60 6.32 -8.23
C ALA A 85 -26.03 5.37 -7.10
N CYS A 86 -25.18 5.19 -6.08
CA CYS A 86 -25.37 4.18 -5.02
C CYS A 86 -25.77 4.77 -3.66
N GLY A 87 -25.73 6.10 -3.50
CA GLY A 87 -25.94 6.77 -2.22
C GLY A 87 -24.66 6.91 -1.39
N MET A 88 -24.69 7.81 -0.40
CA MET A 88 -23.59 7.99 0.56
C MET A 88 -23.82 7.10 1.78
N PRO A 89 -22.89 6.18 2.12
CA PRO A 89 -22.98 5.42 3.36
C PRO A 89 -22.84 6.37 4.56
N ARG A 90 -23.70 6.19 5.57
CA ARG A 90 -23.72 7.01 6.79
C ARG A 90 -22.83 6.45 7.89
N ASP A 91 -22.63 5.13 7.87
CA ASP A 91 -21.84 4.37 8.82
C ASP A 91 -21.33 3.07 8.18
N ILE A 92 -20.54 2.31 8.94
CA ILE A 92 -19.93 1.04 8.50
C ILE A 92 -21.00 -0.02 8.19
N ASP A 93 -22.14 0.01 8.88
CA ASP A 93 -23.19 -0.99 8.73
C ASP A 93 -24.01 -0.74 7.45
N SER A 94 -24.08 0.52 7.01
CA SER A 94 -24.68 0.91 5.72
C SER A 94 -23.83 0.57 4.48
N LEU A 95 -22.67 -0.09 4.65
CA LEU A 95 -21.81 -0.51 3.54
C LEU A 95 -22.29 -1.78 2.82
N GLU A 96 -23.17 -2.59 3.43
CA GLU A 96 -23.64 -3.87 2.86
C GLU A 96 -24.14 -3.80 1.40
N PRO A 97 -24.93 -2.78 0.95
CA PRO A 97 -25.36 -2.68 -0.44
C PRO A 97 -24.29 -2.13 -1.39
N HIS A 98 -23.13 -1.69 -0.87
CA HIS A 98 -22.05 -1.12 -1.67
C HIS A 98 -21.07 -2.19 -2.16
N ARG A 99 -20.37 -1.86 -3.23
CA ARG A 99 -19.17 -2.57 -3.72
C ARG A 99 -17.91 -1.79 -3.38
N ALA A 100 -16.78 -2.48 -3.40
CA ALA A 100 -15.45 -1.89 -3.32
C ALA A 100 -14.59 -2.28 -4.53
N VAL A 101 -13.49 -1.56 -4.72
CA VAL A 101 -12.33 -2.14 -5.39
C VAL A 101 -11.76 -3.20 -4.45
N GLY A 102 -11.58 -4.42 -4.92
CA GLY A 102 -10.93 -5.48 -4.16
C GLY A 102 -9.42 -5.27 -4.13
N TYR A 103 -8.76 -5.67 -3.05
CA TYR A 103 -7.29 -5.70 -2.98
C TYR A 103 -6.84 -7.11 -2.60
N PHE A 104 -5.91 -7.71 -3.33
CA PHE A 104 -5.43 -9.06 -3.06
C PHE A 104 -3.91 -9.12 -2.95
N SER A 105 -3.41 -10.07 -2.17
CA SER A 105 -1.99 -10.36 -2.07
C SER A 105 -1.55 -11.28 -3.22
N LEU A 106 -0.54 -10.87 -3.99
CA LEU A 106 0.10 -11.76 -4.97
C LEU A 106 0.88 -12.91 -4.30
N ALA A 107 1.28 -12.75 -3.03
CA ALA A 107 2.07 -13.77 -2.32
C ALA A 107 1.18 -14.89 -1.75
N SER A 108 0.06 -14.53 -1.12
CA SER A 108 -0.85 -15.50 -0.49
C SER A 108 -2.09 -15.82 -1.32
N ASN A 109 -2.34 -15.07 -2.39
CA ASN A 109 -3.56 -15.15 -3.21
C ASN A 109 -4.85 -14.98 -2.39
N ARG A 110 -4.78 -14.18 -1.30
CA ARG A 110 -5.91 -13.85 -0.43
C ARG A 110 -6.38 -12.43 -0.68
N ASP A 111 -7.69 -12.22 -0.67
CA ASP A 111 -8.30 -10.90 -0.63
C ASP A 111 -8.14 -10.26 0.75
N TYR A 112 -7.95 -8.95 0.78
CA TYR A 112 -7.96 -8.13 1.99
C TYR A 112 -9.33 -7.48 2.17
N PRO A 113 -10.01 -7.69 3.31
CA PRO A 113 -11.23 -6.98 3.62
C PRO A 113 -10.95 -5.50 3.92
N LEU A 114 -11.99 -4.66 3.90
CA LEU A 114 -11.90 -3.31 4.44
C LEU A 114 -11.83 -3.37 5.96
N GLU A 115 -10.85 -2.68 6.54
CA GLU A 115 -10.66 -2.60 7.99
C GLU A 115 -11.14 -1.26 8.53
N PHE A 116 -11.96 -1.29 9.58
CA PHE A 116 -12.46 -0.11 10.27
C PHE A 116 -12.18 -0.21 11.76
N CYS A 117 -11.90 0.92 12.42
CA CYS A 117 -11.77 0.98 13.87
C CYS A 117 -13.02 1.64 14.47
N ARG A 118 -13.83 0.87 15.21
CA ARG A 118 -15.02 1.37 15.94
C ARG A 118 -14.90 1.02 17.42
N GLY A 119 -14.88 2.03 18.29
CA GLY A 119 -14.76 1.83 19.74
C GLY A 119 -13.47 1.11 20.19
N GLY A 120 -12.36 1.33 19.48
CA GLY A 120 -11.07 0.66 19.76
C GLY A 120 -10.99 -0.79 19.29
N LYS A 121 -12.01 -1.29 18.58
CA LYS A 121 -12.02 -2.62 17.98
C LYS A 121 -11.91 -2.52 16.47
N VAL A 122 -11.13 -3.42 15.89
CA VAL A 122 -11.05 -3.60 14.43
C VAL A 122 -12.27 -4.41 13.99
N GLU A 123 -12.98 -3.88 13.00
CA GLU A 123 -14.09 -4.52 12.33
C GLU A 123 -13.78 -4.66 10.84
N LEU A 124 -13.95 -5.87 10.33
CA LEU A 124 -13.72 -6.19 8.92
C LEU A 124 -15.04 -6.12 8.15
N ARG A 125 -14.99 -5.63 6.91
CA ARG A 125 -16.12 -5.69 5.96
C ARG A 125 -15.62 -6.22 4.62
N GLU A 126 -16.23 -7.33 4.20
CA GLU A 126 -16.09 -7.85 2.85
C GLU A 126 -17.22 -7.30 2.00
N LEU A 127 -16.87 -6.55 0.96
CA LEU A 127 -17.83 -6.01 0.00
C LEU A 127 -17.65 -6.70 -1.34
N PRO A 128 -18.72 -6.88 -2.14
CA PRO A 128 -18.60 -7.36 -3.51
C PRO A 128 -17.60 -6.51 -4.31
N ALA A 129 -16.73 -7.16 -5.08
CA ALA A 129 -15.77 -6.49 -5.96
C ALA A 129 -15.97 -6.94 -7.41
N ARG A 130 -16.04 -5.97 -8.34
CA ARG A 130 -15.99 -6.25 -9.80
C ARG A 130 -14.58 -6.22 -10.37
N LEU A 131 -13.68 -5.55 -9.66
CA LEU A 131 -12.26 -5.42 -9.98
C LEU A 131 -11.50 -5.64 -8.67
N SER A 132 -10.55 -6.57 -8.69
CA SER A 132 -9.57 -6.75 -7.63
C SER A 132 -8.18 -6.45 -8.18
N VAL A 133 -7.34 -5.78 -7.40
CA VAL A 133 -5.98 -5.36 -7.78
C VAL A 133 -4.99 -5.70 -6.68
N SER A 134 -3.69 -5.69 -6.99
CA SER A 134 -2.63 -6.02 -6.02
C SER A 134 -1.66 -4.86 -5.79
N GLY A 135 -2.01 -3.65 -6.21
CA GLY A 135 -1.14 -2.48 -6.14
C GLY A 135 -1.88 -1.19 -5.88
N ALA A 136 -1.23 -0.26 -5.17
CA ALA A 136 -1.88 0.94 -4.64
C ALA A 136 -2.35 1.90 -5.75
N ASP A 137 -1.53 2.10 -6.79
CA ASP A 137 -1.89 2.97 -7.91
C ASP A 137 -3.09 2.41 -8.70
N ALA A 138 -3.14 1.08 -8.88
CA ALA A 138 -4.27 0.40 -9.51
C ALA A 138 -5.54 0.49 -8.65
N TYR A 139 -5.40 0.44 -7.32
CA TYR A 139 -6.51 0.58 -6.38
C TYR A 139 -7.16 1.96 -6.48
N ILE A 140 -6.34 3.00 -6.49
CA ILE A 140 -6.77 4.40 -6.68
C ILE A 140 -7.39 4.60 -8.06
N ALA A 141 -6.80 4.01 -9.11
CA ALA A 141 -7.33 4.09 -10.46
C ALA A 141 -8.70 3.40 -10.58
N GLY A 142 -8.88 2.24 -9.97
CA GLY A 142 -10.16 1.52 -9.92
C GLY A 142 -11.26 2.34 -9.25
N ALA A 143 -10.93 2.98 -8.11
CA ALA A 143 -11.88 3.85 -7.42
C ALA A 143 -12.27 5.03 -8.31
N ARG A 144 -11.30 5.73 -8.91
CA ARG A 144 -11.54 6.84 -9.86
C ARG A 144 -12.35 6.44 -11.10
N ALA A 145 -12.31 5.17 -11.50
CA ALA A 145 -13.12 4.62 -12.58
C ALA A 145 -14.57 4.28 -12.15
N GLY A 146 -14.97 4.54 -10.89
CA GLY A 146 -16.31 4.28 -10.36
C GLY A 146 -16.58 2.81 -10.02
N MET A 147 -15.52 2.02 -9.82
CA MET A 147 -15.65 0.61 -9.44
C MET A 147 -16.04 0.42 -7.97
N GLY A 148 -15.96 1.48 -7.16
CA GLY A 148 -16.38 1.56 -5.77
C GLY A 148 -16.11 2.96 -5.22
#